data_AF-A0A0D2IMQ0-F1
#
_entry.id   AF-A0A0D2IMQ0-F1
#
_cell.length_a   1.000
_cell.length_b   1.000
_cell.length_c   1.000
_cell.angle_alpha   90.00
_cell.angle_beta   90.00
_cell.angle_gamma   90.00
#
_symmetry.space_group_name_H-M   'P 1'
#
loop_
_entity.id
_entity.type
_entity.pdbx_description
1 polymer ?
#
loop_
_entity_poly.entity_id
_entity_poly.type
_entity_poly.pdbx_seq_one_letter_code
_entity_poly.pdbx_strand_id
1 'polypeptide(L)'
;MAPNPVIFVLHGAWHGPVYFEPVKSKLEALGFTMVCPQQPSTGGIPPTTTLYDDAAHVRAELEQLVDQGEDVVLVLHSYGGMEDGSCNATNPEHVFYHDLPAEEQKHWASKLKHHSTIAQKTPLTQVAYTDIPVTYLYCEDDQALPLAVQEMMVRQSGLADVQELRCRAGHSPFLSQPDVFVDSIIKSIKA
;
A
#
# COMPACT_ATOMS: atom_id res chain seq x y z
N MET A 1 -6.50 -9.20 27.68
CA MET A 1 -5.62 -8.97 26.51
C MET A 1 -5.97 -7.60 25.97
N ALA A 2 -4.99 -6.82 25.53
CA ALA A 2 -5.27 -5.57 24.83
C ALA A 2 -6.09 -5.87 23.55
N PRO A 3 -6.98 -4.97 23.11
CA PRO A 3 -7.66 -5.12 21.83
C PRO A 3 -6.64 -5.20 20.68
N ASN A 4 -7.02 -5.86 19.59
CA ASN A 4 -6.20 -5.85 18.38
C ASN A 4 -6.18 -4.42 17.78
N PRO A 5 -5.04 -3.94 17.28
CA PRO A 5 -5.00 -2.66 16.59
C PRO A 5 -5.82 -2.70 15.29
N VAL A 6 -6.28 -1.53 14.85
CA VAL A 6 -6.87 -1.34 13.52
C VAL A 6 -5.77 -1.39 12.47
N ILE A 7 -5.97 -2.19 11.43
CA ILE A 7 -5.07 -2.26 10.28
C ILE A 7 -5.53 -1.24 9.25
N PHE A 8 -4.77 -0.16 9.09
CA PHE A 8 -5.09 0.93 8.17
C PHE A 8 -4.22 0.84 6.91
N VAL A 9 -4.84 0.47 5.79
CA VAL A 9 -4.16 0.19 4.52
C VAL A 9 -4.26 1.39 3.58
N LEU A 10 -3.11 1.85 3.08
CA LEU A 10 -2.99 2.82 1.99
C LEU A 10 -2.65 2.09 0.70
N HIS A 11 -3.53 2.22 -0.31
CA HIS A 11 -3.34 1.54 -1.59
C HIS A 11 -2.35 2.29 -2.50
N GLY A 12 -1.75 1.57 -3.45
CA GLY A 12 -0.85 2.16 -4.44
C GLY A 12 -1.55 2.94 -5.55
N ALA A 13 -0.75 3.47 -6.48
CA ALA A 13 -1.24 4.12 -7.69
C ALA A 13 -2.16 3.21 -8.49
N TRP A 14 -3.20 3.80 -9.08
CA TRP A 14 -4.22 3.15 -9.90
C TRP A 14 -5.12 2.12 -9.19
N HIS A 15 -4.80 1.75 -7.95
CA HIS A 15 -5.53 0.77 -7.15
C HIS A 15 -6.64 1.43 -6.30
N GLY A 16 -7.37 0.61 -5.56
CA GLY A 16 -8.43 1.07 -4.65
C GLY A 16 -8.72 0.01 -3.57
N PRO A 17 -9.69 0.26 -2.68
CA PRO A 17 -9.99 -0.65 -1.58
C PRO A 17 -10.37 -2.08 -2.01
N VAL A 18 -10.99 -2.23 -3.17
CA VAL A 18 -11.44 -3.53 -3.72
C VAL A 18 -10.31 -4.56 -3.87
N TYR A 19 -9.07 -4.11 -4.07
CA TYR A 19 -7.91 -5.00 -4.26
C TYR A 19 -7.47 -5.67 -2.96
N PHE A 20 -7.83 -5.10 -1.81
CA PHE A 20 -7.46 -5.61 -0.49
C PHE A 20 -8.58 -6.44 0.16
N GLU A 21 -9.69 -6.71 -0.55
CA GLU A 21 -10.79 -7.53 -0.03
C GLU A 21 -10.34 -8.93 0.44
N PRO A 22 -9.46 -9.67 -0.28
CA PRO A 22 -8.98 -10.97 0.20
C PRO A 22 -8.21 -10.87 1.53
N VAL A 23 -7.41 -9.82 1.70
CA VAL A 23 -6.66 -9.55 2.93
C VAL A 23 -7.60 -9.12 4.05
N LYS A 24 -8.58 -8.26 3.75
CA LYS A 24 -9.62 -7.82 4.68
C LYS A 24 -10.34 -9.00 5.30
N SER A 25 -10.87 -9.90 4.47
CA SER A 25 -11.62 -11.07 4.95
C SER A 25 -10.77 -11.97 5.85
N LYS A 26 -9.48 -12.12 5.55
CA LYS A 26 -8.55 -12.91 6.38
C LYS A 26 -8.24 -12.24 7.72
N LEU A 27 -8.00 -10.93 7.73
CA LEU A 27 -7.76 -10.18 8.97
C LEU A 27 -9.00 -10.15 9.87
N GLU A 28 -10.19 -9.95 9.29
CA GLU A 28 -11.46 -9.97 10.02
C GLU A 28 -11.74 -11.36 10.63
N ALA A 29 -11.41 -12.44 9.91
CA ALA A 29 -11.51 -13.80 10.45
C ALA A 29 -10.56 -14.06 11.64
N LEU A 30 -9.49 -13.26 11.76
CA LEU A 30 -8.54 -13.28 12.88
C LEU A 30 -8.89 -12.26 13.99
N GLY A 31 -10.02 -11.55 13.86
CA GLY A 31 -10.50 -10.58 14.84
C GLY A 31 -9.83 -9.21 14.75
N PHE A 32 -9.20 -8.88 13.63
CA PHE A 32 -8.72 -7.52 13.35
C PHE A 32 -9.78 -6.72 12.58
N THR A 33 -9.80 -5.41 12.80
CA THR A 33 -10.52 -4.48 11.93
C THR A 33 -9.56 -3.97 10.86
N MET A 34 -9.96 -3.99 9.59
CA MET A 34 -9.19 -3.39 8.50
C MET A 34 -9.95 -2.24 7.83
N VAL A 35 -9.28 -1.09 7.72
CA VAL A 35 -9.76 0.10 7.01
C VAL A 35 -8.85 0.34 5.81
N CYS A 36 -9.44 0.59 4.64
CA CYS A 36 -8.71 1.01 3.45
C CYS A 36 -9.54 2.09 2.74
N PRO A 37 -9.24 3.38 2.96
CA PRO A 37 -9.97 4.46 2.31
C PRO A 37 -9.61 4.54 0.83
N GLN A 38 -10.53 5.08 0.01
CA GLN A 38 -10.23 5.41 -1.38
C GLN A 38 -9.46 6.73 -1.42
N GLN A 39 -8.20 6.71 -1.86
CA GLN A 39 -7.42 7.93 -1.96
C GLN A 39 -7.96 8.88 -3.04
N PRO A 40 -8.14 10.19 -2.74
CA PRO A 40 -8.67 11.20 -3.67
C PRO A 40 -7.91 11.31 -5.00
N SER A 41 -6.64 10.92 -5.01
CA SER A 41 -5.77 11.02 -6.18
C SER A 41 -5.99 9.90 -7.22
N THR A 42 -6.73 8.85 -6.85
CA THR A 42 -7.08 7.74 -7.75
C THR A 42 -8.53 7.83 -8.22
N GLY A 43 -8.75 7.95 -9.53
CA GLY A 43 -10.08 8.08 -10.12
C GLY A 43 -10.72 9.46 -10.02
N GLY A 44 -10.01 10.47 -9.47
CA GLY A 44 -10.52 11.83 -9.32
C GLY A 44 -10.73 12.56 -10.66
N ILE A 45 -11.86 13.25 -10.81
CA ILE A 45 -12.18 14.05 -12.01
C ILE A 45 -12.57 15.47 -11.57
N PRO A 46 -11.82 16.52 -11.98
CA PRO A 46 -10.58 16.46 -12.77
C PRO A 46 -9.40 15.83 -11.98
N PRO A 47 -8.37 15.29 -12.65
CA PRO A 47 -7.26 14.61 -11.98
C PRO A 47 -6.23 15.60 -11.38
N THR A 48 -6.69 16.57 -10.60
CA THR A 48 -5.87 17.68 -10.08
C THR A 48 -5.41 17.49 -8.63
N THR A 49 -5.74 16.36 -8.01
CA THR A 49 -5.38 16.04 -6.62
C THR A 49 -3.87 16.03 -6.39
N THR A 50 -3.42 16.66 -5.30
CA THR A 50 -2.03 16.69 -4.83
C THR A 50 -1.75 15.62 -3.77
N LEU A 51 -0.47 15.41 -3.43
CA LEU A 51 -0.13 14.54 -2.30
C LEU A 51 -0.64 15.10 -0.98
N TYR A 52 -0.77 16.43 -0.88
CA TYR A 52 -1.30 17.08 0.33
C TYR A 52 -2.78 16.79 0.53
N ASP A 53 -3.55 16.66 -0.56
CA ASP A 53 -4.96 16.29 -0.48
C ASP A 53 -5.12 14.84 0.02
N ASP A 54 -4.30 13.91 -0.48
CA ASP A 54 -4.26 12.54 0.04
C ASP A 54 -3.82 12.53 1.51
N ALA A 55 -2.76 13.27 1.87
CA ALA A 55 -2.26 13.34 3.24
C ALA A 55 -3.30 13.93 4.21
N ALA A 56 -4.04 14.96 3.79
CA ALA A 56 -5.12 15.56 4.57
C ALA A 56 -6.29 14.57 4.76
N HIS A 57 -6.65 13.85 3.70
CA HIS A 57 -7.68 12.82 3.77
C HIS A 57 -7.28 11.68 4.72
N VAL A 58 -6.08 11.13 4.56
CA VAL A 58 -5.54 10.07 5.43
C VAL A 58 -5.45 10.53 6.88
N ARG A 59 -5.00 11.78 7.12
CA ARG A 59 -4.96 12.35 8.47
C ARG A 59 -6.34 12.41 9.10
N ALA A 60 -7.35 12.90 8.38
CA ALA A 60 -8.71 13.01 8.91
C ALA A 60 -9.31 11.64 9.28
N GLU A 61 -9.03 10.60 8.49
CA GLU A 61 -9.47 9.23 8.80
C GLU A 61 -8.72 8.63 10.01
N LEU A 62 -7.40 8.86 10.10
CA LEU A 62 -6.60 8.40 11.23
C LEU A 62 -6.97 9.12 12.53
N GLU A 63 -7.20 10.43 12.49
CA GLU A 63 -7.63 11.22 13.65
C GLU A 63 -8.94 10.68 14.22
N GLN A 64 -9.89 10.26 13.39
CA GLN A 64 -11.13 9.63 13.87
C GLN A 64 -10.88 8.33 14.64
N LEU A 65 -9.94 7.50 14.19
CA LEU A 65 -9.60 6.24 14.87
C LEU A 65 -8.87 6.51 16.19
N VAL A 66 -7.88 7.40 16.15
CA VAL A 66 -7.10 7.77 17.34
C VAL A 66 -7.97 8.46 18.39
N ASP A 67 -8.90 9.33 18.00
CA ASP A 67 -9.85 9.98 18.91
C ASP A 67 -10.81 8.99 19.57
N GLN A 68 -11.05 7.84 18.94
CA GLN A 68 -11.81 6.72 19.53
C GLN A 68 -10.95 5.86 20.48
N GLY A 69 -9.66 6.17 20.60
CA GLY A 69 -8.71 5.43 21.44
C GLY A 69 -8.18 4.15 20.78
N GLU A 70 -8.31 4.02 19.46
CA GLU A 70 -7.81 2.86 18.73
C GLU A 70 -6.30 2.95 18.51
N ASP A 71 -5.61 1.83 18.75
CA ASP A 71 -4.23 1.64 18.27
C ASP A 71 -4.27 1.32 16.76
N VAL A 72 -3.39 1.93 15.97
CA VAL A 72 -3.41 1.80 14.50
C VAL A 72 -2.06 1.30 13.97
N VAL A 73 -2.13 0.34 13.04
CA VAL A 73 -0.99 -0.16 12.26
C VAL A 73 -1.16 0.31 10.82
N LEU A 74 -0.21 1.10 10.33
CA LEU A 74 -0.19 1.58 8.95
C LEU A 74 0.43 0.54 8.02
N VAL A 75 -0.31 0.13 6.99
CA VAL A 75 0.17 -0.74 5.92
C VAL A 75 0.17 0.04 4.62
N LEU A 76 1.36 0.35 4.10
CA LEU A 76 1.52 1.15 2.89
C LEU A 76 1.90 0.25 1.72
N HIS A 77 1.11 0.25 0.65
CA HIS A 77 1.45 -0.44 -0.59
C HIS A 77 1.77 0.58 -1.69
N SER A 78 3.01 0.52 -2.19
CA SER A 78 3.44 1.29 -3.36
C SER A 78 3.20 2.82 -3.21
N TYR A 79 3.27 3.54 -4.34
CA TYR A 79 3.11 4.99 -4.54
C TYR A 79 4.40 5.83 -4.75
N GLY A 80 5.06 5.60 -5.89
CA GLY A 80 6.15 6.43 -6.44
C GLY A 80 5.74 7.20 -7.72
N GLY A 81 6.56 8.17 -8.14
CA GLY A 81 6.19 9.16 -9.17
C GLY A 81 6.52 8.80 -10.63
N MET A 82 5.64 9.20 -11.56
CA MET A 82 5.80 9.19 -13.02
C MET A 82 5.36 10.52 -13.65
N GLU A 83 5.76 10.77 -14.92
CA GLU A 83 5.84 12.12 -15.48
C GLU A 83 4.71 12.58 -16.46
N ASP A 84 3.40 12.51 -16.16
CA ASP A 84 2.41 13.18 -17.05
C ASP A 84 0.98 13.41 -16.50
N GLY A 85 0.52 14.66 -16.34
CA GLY A 85 -0.87 15.10 -16.01
C GLY A 85 -1.81 14.13 -15.25
N SER A 86 -2.28 13.08 -15.92
CA SER A 86 -2.83 11.86 -15.34
C SER A 86 -2.19 10.65 -16.04
N CYS A 87 -1.70 9.66 -15.30
CA CYS A 87 -1.05 8.49 -15.88
C CYS A 87 -1.96 7.25 -15.75
N ASN A 88 -1.89 6.36 -16.74
CA ASN A 88 -2.45 5.01 -16.67
C ASN A 88 -1.29 4.02 -16.54
N ALA A 89 -1.53 2.90 -15.85
CA ALA A 89 -0.56 1.82 -15.80
C ALA A 89 -0.31 1.26 -17.21
N THR A 90 0.95 1.06 -17.57
CA THR A 90 1.33 0.39 -18.82
C THR A 90 1.60 -1.08 -18.55
N ASN A 91 0.98 -1.97 -19.33
CA ASN A 91 1.15 -3.43 -19.21
C ASN A 91 0.88 -3.99 -17.80
N PRO A 92 -0.22 -3.60 -17.13
CA PRO A 92 -0.46 -3.91 -15.72
C PRO A 92 -0.51 -5.42 -15.42
N GLU A 93 -0.94 -6.25 -16.37
CA GLU A 93 -0.96 -7.71 -16.23
C GLU A 93 0.44 -8.27 -15.97
N HIS A 94 1.46 -7.73 -16.64
CA HIS A 94 2.84 -8.18 -16.48
C HIS A 94 3.60 -7.43 -15.36
N VAL A 95 3.25 -6.17 -15.12
CA VAL A 95 3.96 -5.35 -14.13
C VAL A 95 3.44 -5.62 -12.72
N PHE A 96 2.12 -5.71 -12.54
CA PHE A 96 1.51 -5.82 -11.22
C PHE A 96 1.01 -7.21 -10.86
N TYR A 97 0.67 -8.01 -11.87
CA TYR A 97 -0.12 -9.23 -11.69
C TYR A 97 0.50 -10.48 -12.34
N HIS A 98 1.76 -10.44 -12.77
CA HIS A 98 2.35 -11.52 -13.57
C HIS A 98 2.35 -12.90 -12.88
N ASP A 99 2.26 -12.91 -11.56
CA ASP A 99 2.20 -14.07 -10.69
C ASP A 99 0.76 -14.56 -10.39
N LEU A 100 -0.26 -13.93 -11.00
CA LEU A 100 -1.65 -14.40 -10.98
C LEU A 100 -1.99 -15.25 -12.23
N PRO A 101 -3.03 -16.10 -12.18
CA PRO A 101 -3.60 -16.71 -13.38
C PRO A 101 -4.05 -15.66 -14.40
N ALA A 102 -3.91 -15.94 -15.71
CA ALA A 102 -4.18 -14.97 -16.78
C ALA A 102 -5.59 -14.33 -16.75
N GLU A 103 -6.60 -15.06 -16.28
CA GLU A 103 -7.96 -14.51 -16.14
C GLU A 103 -8.06 -13.54 -14.95
N GLU A 104 -7.34 -13.81 -13.86
CA GLU A 104 -7.24 -12.87 -12.74
C GLU A 104 -6.41 -11.64 -13.10
N GLN A 105 -5.34 -11.79 -13.88
CA GLN A 105 -4.55 -10.66 -14.40
C GLN A 105 -5.45 -9.66 -15.13
N LYS A 106 -6.23 -10.13 -16.11
CA LYS A 106 -7.18 -9.30 -16.87
C LYS A 106 -8.25 -8.71 -15.97
N HIS A 107 -8.77 -9.51 -15.03
CA HIS A 107 -9.80 -9.07 -14.09
C HIS A 107 -9.32 -7.89 -13.26
N TRP A 108 -8.15 -8.00 -12.64
CA TRP A 108 -7.60 -6.95 -11.78
C TRP A 108 -7.10 -5.74 -12.59
N ALA A 109 -6.46 -5.96 -13.74
CA ALA A 109 -6.09 -4.88 -14.65
C ALA A 109 -7.29 -4.03 -15.10
N SER A 110 -8.45 -4.66 -15.36
CA SER A 110 -9.67 -3.95 -15.77
C SER A 110 -10.26 -3.01 -14.71
N LYS A 111 -9.86 -3.15 -13.45
CA LYS A 111 -10.34 -2.33 -12.33
C LYS A 111 -9.44 -1.13 -12.04
N LEU A 112 -8.31 -1.02 -12.74
CA LEU A 112 -7.38 0.09 -12.54
C LEU A 112 -8.06 1.40 -12.93
N LYS A 113 -7.86 2.42 -12.11
CA LYS A 113 -8.33 3.78 -12.36
C LYS A 113 -7.15 4.65 -12.74
N HIS A 114 -7.40 5.75 -13.45
CA HIS A 114 -6.36 6.75 -13.68
C HIS A 114 -5.88 7.34 -12.35
N HIS A 115 -4.66 7.86 -12.34
CA HIS A 115 -4.09 8.52 -11.18
C HIS A 115 -3.65 9.95 -11.50
N SER A 116 -3.84 10.90 -10.56
CA SER A 116 -3.25 12.23 -10.69
C SER A 116 -1.71 12.17 -10.63
N THR A 117 -1.04 12.74 -11.62
CA THR A 117 0.44 12.89 -11.54
C THR A 117 0.86 14.12 -10.77
N ILE A 118 -0.06 15.03 -10.45
CA ILE A 118 0.24 16.14 -9.54
C ILE A 118 0.58 15.57 -8.17
N ALA A 119 -0.20 14.61 -7.68
CA ALA A 119 0.12 13.89 -6.46
C ALA A 119 1.53 13.26 -6.50
N GLN A 120 1.89 12.61 -7.60
CA GLN A 120 3.21 12.00 -7.78
C GLN A 120 4.38 13.00 -7.76
N LYS A 121 4.16 14.23 -8.22
CA LYS A 121 5.20 15.28 -8.33
C LYS A 121 5.21 16.24 -7.14
N THR A 122 4.26 16.12 -6.22
CA THR A 122 4.17 16.98 -5.06
C THR A 122 5.36 16.68 -4.13
N PRO A 123 6.16 17.68 -3.74
CA PRO A 123 7.30 17.44 -2.85
C PRO A 123 6.87 16.85 -1.51
N LEU A 124 7.60 15.83 -1.05
CA LEU A 124 7.48 15.33 0.31
C LEU A 124 8.01 16.41 1.28
N THR A 125 7.20 16.76 2.27
CA THR A 125 7.58 17.73 3.32
C THR A 125 7.87 17.06 4.65
N GLN A 126 7.32 15.87 4.87
CA GLN A 126 7.44 15.09 6.09
C GLN A 126 7.37 13.59 5.77
N VAL A 127 7.96 12.78 6.63
CA VAL A 127 7.92 11.32 6.55
C VAL A 127 7.62 10.77 7.94
N ALA A 128 6.70 9.82 8.04
CA ALA A 128 6.34 9.21 9.33
C ALA A 128 7.34 8.13 9.76
N TYR A 129 8.01 7.49 8.79
CA TYR A 129 8.84 6.32 9.03
C TYR A 129 10.09 6.60 9.88
N THR A 130 10.44 7.87 10.11
CA THR A 130 11.54 8.27 11.01
C THR A 130 11.16 8.25 12.48
N ASP A 131 9.87 8.27 12.79
CA ASP A 131 9.36 8.46 14.16
C ASP A 131 8.63 7.23 14.71
N ILE A 132 8.40 6.20 13.88
CA ILE A 132 7.67 4.99 14.24
C ILE A 132 8.45 3.73 13.82
N PRO A 133 8.28 2.59 14.51
CA PRO A 133 8.86 1.32 14.08
C PRO A 133 8.43 0.94 12.66
N VAL A 134 9.38 0.47 11.85
CA VAL A 134 9.14 0.13 10.44
C VAL A 134 9.43 -1.33 10.19
N THR A 135 8.49 -1.99 9.51
CA THR A 135 8.69 -3.29 8.89
C THR A 135 8.62 -3.13 7.38
N TYR A 136 9.56 -3.71 6.64
CA TYR A 136 9.56 -3.71 5.18
C TYR A 136 9.39 -5.15 4.66
N LEU A 137 8.34 -5.39 3.87
CA LEU A 137 8.12 -6.66 3.17
C LEU A 137 8.65 -6.57 1.75
N TYR A 138 9.77 -7.22 1.48
CA TYR A 138 10.31 -7.35 0.13
C TYR A 138 9.49 -8.36 -0.68
N CYS A 139 9.18 -7.98 -1.91
CA CYS A 139 8.57 -8.85 -2.92
C CYS A 139 9.65 -9.21 -3.95
N GLU A 140 10.25 -10.39 -3.83
CA GLU A 140 11.47 -10.76 -4.57
C GLU A 140 11.27 -10.83 -6.09
N ASP A 141 10.05 -11.15 -6.53
CA ASP A 141 9.69 -11.31 -7.95
C ASP A 141 8.99 -10.06 -8.52
N ASP A 142 9.00 -8.93 -7.80
CA ASP A 142 8.37 -7.68 -8.21
C ASP A 142 8.97 -7.10 -9.51
N GLN A 143 8.10 -6.92 -10.52
CA GLN A 143 8.45 -6.37 -11.83
C GLN A 143 8.27 -4.85 -11.91
N ALA A 144 7.50 -4.25 -11.00
CA ALA A 144 7.30 -2.80 -10.91
C ALA A 144 8.45 -2.15 -10.14
N LEU A 145 8.90 -2.81 -9.08
CA LEU A 145 9.97 -2.34 -8.22
C LEU A 145 10.96 -3.50 -7.96
N PRO A 146 11.95 -3.72 -8.84
CA PRO A 146 12.88 -4.83 -8.71
C PRO A 146 13.55 -4.87 -7.34
N LEU A 147 13.86 -6.08 -6.83
CA LEU A 147 14.40 -6.28 -5.49
C LEU A 147 15.60 -5.37 -5.16
N ALA A 148 16.51 -5.18 -6.11
CA ALA A 148 17.67 -4.29 -5.92
C ALA A 148 17.27 -2.83 -5.66
N VAL A 149 16.16 -2.36 -6.25
CA VAL A 149 15.61 -1.02 -6.03
C VAL A 149 14.93 -0.95 -4.67
N GLN A 150 14.18 -1.99 -4.26
CA GLN A 150 13.60 -2.07 -2.92
C GLN A 150 14.70 -2.00 -1.84
N GLU A 151 15.76 -2.78 -1.99
CA GLU A 151 16.91 -2.77 -1.07
C GLU A 151 17.61 -1.42 -1.06
N MET A 152 17.72 -0.75 -2.23
CA MET A 152 18.25 0.61 -2.30
C MET A 152 17.36 1.59 -1.55
N MET A 153 16.03 1.50 -1.66
CA MET A 153 15.09 2.37 -0.93
C MET A 153 15.22 2.20 0.58
N VAL A 154 15.27 0.97 1.08
CA VAL A 154 15.47 0.70 2.51
C VAL A 154 16.81 1.23 2.98
N ARG A 155 17.90 1.00 2.22
CA ARG A 155 19.23 1.55 2.55
C ARG A 155 19.26 3.08 2.54
N GLN A 156 18.57 3.72 1.61
CA GLN A 156 18.53 5.18 1.48
C GLN A 156 17.56 5.86 2.46
N SER A 157 16.68 5.10 3.12
CA SER A 157 15.77 5.63 4.14
C SER A 157 16.51 6.19 5.37
N GLY A 158 17.75 5.76 5.61
CA GLY A 158 18.54 6.16 6.76
C GLY A 158 18.07 5.53 8.09
N LEU A 159 17.12 4.61 8.05
CA LEU A 159 16.64 3.90 9.23
C LEU A 159 17.69 2.92 9.74
N ALA A 160 17.99 2.99 11.04
CA ALA A 160 18.95 2.12 11.69
C ALA A 160 18.35 0.76 12.08
N ASP A 161 17.04 0.72 12.29
CA ASP A 161 16.30 -0.46 12.73
C ASP A 161 15.04 -0.62 11.87
N VAL A 162 15.06 -1.59 10.97
CA VAL A 162 13.93 -1.96 10.11
C VAL A 162 13.78 -3.47 10.20
N GLN A 163 12.58 -3.94 10.55
CA GLN A 163 12.28 -5.36 10.46
C GLN A 163 12.12 -5.73 8.97
N GLU A 164 13.04 -6.53 8.45
CA GLU A 164 13.02 -6.96 7.06
C GLU A 164 12.34 -8.34 6.92
N LEU A 165 11.23 -8.39 6.18
CA LEU A 165 10.52 -9.61 5.81
C LEU A 165 10.59 -9.81 4.29
N ARG A 166 10.52 -11.05 3.81
CA ARG A 166 10.63 -11.35 2.37
C ARG A 166 9.56 -12.35 1.93
N CYS A 167 9.08 -12.20 0.70
CA CYS A 167 8.21 -13.15 0.02
C CYS A 167 8.53 -13.23 -1.48
N ARG A 168 8.05 -14.27 -2.15
CA ARG A 168 8.24 -14.49 -3.60
C ARG A 168 7.05 -14.02 -4.42
N ALA A 169 6.38 -12.97 -3.97
CA ALA A 169 5.29 -12.37 -4.72
C ALA A 169 5.83 -11.37 -5.74
N GLY A 170 5.03 -11.08 -6.76
CA GLY A 170 5.16 -9.89 -7.58
C GLY A 170 4.73 -8.63 -6.83
N HIS A 171 4.32 -7.60 -7.56
CA HIS A 171 4.00 -6.30 -6.97
C HIS A 171 2.75 -6.30 -6.07
N SER A 172 1.88 -7.31 -6.21
CA SER A 172 0.56 -7.36 -5.57
C SER A 172 0.41 -8.57 -4.63
N PRO A 173 1.23 -8.69 -3.57
CA PRO A 173 1.17 -9.84 -2.65
C PRO A 173 -0.18 -10.01 -1.96
N PHE A 174 -0.95 -8.92 -1.80
CA PHE A 174 -2.31 -8.96 -1.25
C PHE A 174 -3.32 -9.70 -2.15
N LEU A 175 -2.98 -9.95 -3.42
CA LEU A 175 -3.76 -10.80 -4.32
C LEU A 175 -3.12 -12.17 -4.52
N SER A 176 -1.83 -12.21 -4.83
CA SER A 176 -1.16 -13.46 -5.22
C SER A 176 -0.76 -14.34 -4.03
N GLN A 177 -0.43 -13.73 -2.89
CA GLN A 177 -0.02 -14.42 -1.66
C GLN A 177 -0.67 -13.79 -0.41
N PRO A 178 -2.02 -13.71 -0.35
CA PRO A 178 -2.71 -12.97 0.70
C PRO A 178 -2.45 -13.51 2.11
N ASP A 179 -2.21 -14.81 2.25
CA ASP A 179 -1.82 -15.41 3.54
C ASP A 179 -0.44 -14.93 4.00
N VAL A 180 0.54 -14.87 3.10
CA VAL A 180 1.89 -14.36 3.41
C VAL A 180 1.84 -12.88 3.77
N PHE A 181 1.00 -12.11 3.06
CA PHE A 181 0.80 -10.69 3.35
C PHE A 181 0.19 -10.48 4.74
N VAL A 182 -0.87 -11.21 5.09
CA VAL A 182 -1.49 -11.18 6.42
C VAL A 182 -0.52 -11.59 7.52
N ASP A 183 0.23 -12.68 7.32
CA ASP A 183 1.22 -13.14 8.28
C ASP A 183 2.32 -12.08 8.52
N SER A 184 2.69 -11.32 7.48
CA SER A 184 3.67 -10.25 7.59
C SER A 184 3.16 -9.08 8.43
N ILE A 185 1.89 -8.69 8.25
CA ILE A 185 1.22 -7.68 9.09
C ILE A 185 1.17 -8.15 10.56
N ILE A 186 0.82 -9.42 10.80
CA ILE A 186 0.72 -9.94 12.18
C ILE A 186 2.10 -10.01 12.85
N LYS A 187 3.15 -10.32 12.09
CA LYS A 187 4.53 -10.31 12.58
C LYS A 187 4.98 -8.90 12.96
N SER A 188 4.64 -7.89 12.17
CA SER A 188 5.02 -6.50 12.45
C SER A 188 4.36 -5.94 13.72
N ILE A 189 3.17 -6.44 14.09
CA ILE A 189 2.47 -6.04 15.32
C ILE A 189 3.15 -6.58 16.58
N LYS A 190 3.82 -7.73 16.46
CA LYS A 190 4.46 -8.43 17.59
C LYS A 190 5.95 -8.09 17.75
N ALA A 191 6.47 -7.24 16.86
CA ALA A 191 7.89 -6.88 16.78
C ALA A 191 8.31 -5.93 17.91
#